data_AF-A0AAX0WMP4-F1
#
_entry.id   AF-A0AAX0WMP4-F1
#
_cell.length_a   1.000
_cell.length_b   1.000
_cell.length_c   1.000
_cell.angle_alpha   90.00
_cell.angle_beta   90.00
_cell.angle_gamma   90.00
#
_symmetry.space_group_name_H-M   'P 1'
#
loop_
_entity.id
_entity.type
_entity.pdbx_description
1 polymer ?
#
loop_
_entity_poly.entity_id
_entity_poly.type
_entity_poly.pdbx_seq_one_letter_code
_entity_poly.pdbx_strand_id
1 'polypeptide(L)'
;MKIGIITIHYSFITCNYGSLMQLYAMQQVLAGMSVQSALVKQLPRPLPVPPPPTARQKLNYYCRHPWSFLSRCARSLKPERRVPRKTPSFESFIEQEIHALSPIFLPGELNAQELDFDAYLAGSDQIWTSCEPEKLLDFAPAGKRIAYAASAAWGKQPPEWYALAQREFPKFSAISVREKHGVEICWKAGAETVEVVLDPTLLLDRREYSRLTEGRPPYFSEPCVLGYFLNIDQLSQLPWKQVKEAGKKMSAPLRIIPLQGAECCIPEKYSISPNPYEFLQSFQEALCIITNSFHGTVFALIMRKPFITILQKGETAVQNTRIFSLLESLGLEDRIYHPEKGSMAGQLNRPINWTAVERNWEALRIHSMEFLKNAIQQCTSATRHG
;
A
#
# COMPACT_ATOMS: atom_id res chain seq x y z
N MET A 1 16.87 20.98 -6.95
CA MET A 1 16.73 20.29 -5.65
C MET A 1 16.65 18.80 -5.90
N LYS A 2 17.31 17.99 -5.07
CA LYS A 2 17.32 16.52 -5.11
C LYS A 2 16.79 15.96 -3.79
N ILE A 3 15.82 15.04 -3.86
CA ILE A 3 15.21 14.38 -2.69
C ILE A 3 15.48 12.88 -2.71
N GLY A 4 16.00 12.36 -1.60
CA GLY A 4 16.11 10.91 -1.36
C GLY A 4 14.81 10.37 -0.75
N ILE A 5 14.18 9.39 -1.41
CA ILE A 5 12.93 8.77 -0.94
C ILE A 5 13.26 7.48 -0.18
N ILE A 6 12.83 7.38 1.07
CA ILE A 6 12.80 6.16 1.87
C ILE A 6 11.35 5.68 1.98
N THR A 7 11.05 4.52 1.41
CA THR A 7 9.74 3.87 1.53
C THR A 7 9.88 2.41 1.98
N ILE A 8 8.90 1.55 1.67
CA ILE A 8 8.98 0.10 1.89
C ILE A 8 10.19 -0.50 1.15
N HIS A 9 10.64 -1.68 1.58
CA HIS A 9 11.84 -2.30 1.01
C HIS A 9 11.69 -2.58 -0.49
N TYR A 10 12.78 -2.38 -1.22
CA TYR A 10 12.82 -2.54 -2.68
C TYR A 10 12.37 -3.94 -3.14
N SER A 11 12.71 -5.00 -2.41
CA SER A 11 12.28 -6.37 -2.68
C SER A 11 10.75 -6.56 -2.62
N PHE A 12 10.05 -5.71 -1.88
CA PHE A 12 8.59 -5.71 -1.82
C PHE A 12 8.00 -4.88 -2.95
N ILE A 13 8.62 -3.75 -3.29
CA ILE A 13 8.22 -2.90 -4.43
C ILE A 13 8.24 -3.72 -5.73
N THR A 14 9.26 -4.56 -5.92
CA THR A 14 9.42 -5.38 -7.12
C THR A 14 8.43 -6.54 -7.24
N CYS A 15 7.56 -6.75 -6.25
CA CYS A 15 6.52 -7.78 -6.29
C CYS A 15 5.13 -7.29 -5.82
N ASN A 16 4.94 -5.98 -5.61
CA ASN A 16 3.67 -5.40 -5.19
C ASN A 16 3.26 -4.20 -6.05
N TYR A 17 2.17 -4.35 -6.81
CA TYR A 17 1.66 -3.30 -7.70
C TYR A 17 1.37 -1.99 -6.98
N GLY A 18 0.77 -2.06 -5.79
CA GLY A 18 0.41 -0.87 -5.01
C GLY A 18 1.64 -0.06 -4.62
N SER A 19 2.63 -0.72 -4.03
CA SER A 19 3.88 -0.06 -3.62
C SER A 19 4.68 0.48 -4.81
N LEU A 20 4.73 -0.26 -5.92
CA LEU A 20 5.38 0.20 -7.15
C LEU A 20 4.70 1.45 -7.71
N MET A 21 3.37 1.44 -7.82
CA MET A 21 2.62 2.55 -8.37
C MET A 21 2.66 3.80 -7.49
N GLN A 22 2.74 3.62 -6.17
CA GLN A 22 2.93 4.72 -5.24
C GLN A 22 4.31 5.36 -5.38
N LEU A 23 5.38 4.56 -5.48
CA LEU A 23 6.71 5.09 -5.74
C LEU A 23 6.75 5.86 -7.07
N TYR A 24 6.22 5.26 -8.14
CA TYR A 24 6.08 5.93 -9.43
C TYR A 24 5.36 7.27 -9.27
N ALA A 25 4.19 7.28 -8.62
CA ALA A 25 3.39 8.49 -8.48
C ALA A 25 4.12 9.59 -7.69
N MET A 26 4.79 9.25 -6.60
CA MET A 26 5.59 10.21 -5.84
C MET A 26 6.71 10.82 -6.70
N GLN A 27 7.42 10.01 -7.49
CA GLN A 27 8.48 10.52 -8.36
C GLN A 27 7.95 11.42 -9.46
N GLN A 28 6.80 11.08 -10.06
CA GLN A 28 6.16 11.94 -11.07
C GLN A 28 5.68 13.26 -10.48
N VAL A 29 5.10 13.24 -9.27
CA VAL A 29 4.66 14.46 -8.58
C VAL A 29 5.86 15.37 -8.28
N LEU A 30 6.95 14.83 -7.74
CA LEU A 30 8.17 15.59 -7.48
C LEU A 30 8.80 16.12 -8.77
N ALA A 31 8.83 15.32 -9.84
CA ALA A 31 9.31 15.75 -11.15
C ALA A 31 8.46 16.91 -11.71
N GLY A 32 7.14 16.85 -11.56
CA GLY A 32 6.22 17.95 -11.91
C GLY A 32 6.47 19.23 -11.10
N MET A 33 7.03 19.12 -9.90
CA MET A 33 7.50 20.25 -9.09
C MET A 33 8.94 20.68 -9.41
N SER A 34 9.55 20.17 -10.50
CA SER A 34 10.96 20.39 -10.87
C SER A 34 11.96 19.91 -9.81
N VAL A 35 11.57 18.90 -9.02
CA VAL A 35 12.41 18.27 -8.00
C VAL A 35 12.89 16.91 -8.51
N GLN A 36 14.21 16.73 -8.53
CA GLN A 36 14.80 15.43 -8.83
C GLN A 36 14.62 14.52 -7.61
N SER A 37 14.33 13.24 -7.85
CA SER A 37 14.15 12.28 -6.76
C SER A 37 14.83 10.97 -7.08
N ALA A 38 15.26 10.26 -6.02
CA ALA A 38 15.83 8.93 -6.12
C ALA A 38 15.32 8.03 -5.01
N LEU A 39 15.02 6.77 -5.32
CA LEU A 39 14.72 5.77 -4.29
C LEU A 39 16.02 5.38 -3.58
N VAL A 40 16.05 5.55 -2.27
CA VAL A 40 17.12 5.06 -1.42
C VAL A 40 16.81 3.61 -1.02
N LYS A 41 17.53 2.67 -1.63
CA LYS A 41 17.31 1.23 -1.44
C LYS A 41 18.00 0.74 -0.17
N GLN A 42 17.22 0.13 0.71
CA GLN A 42 17.69 -0.45 1.95
C GLN A 42 17.19 -1.90 2.10
N LEU A 43 18.07 -2.82 2.46
CA LEU A 43 17.66 -4.19 2.80
C LEU A 43 16.83 -4.20 4.09
N PRO A 44 15.85 -5.12 4.22
CA PRO A 44 15.12 -5.29 5.47
C PRO A 44 16.04 -5.69 6.60
N ARG A 45 15.81 -5.14 7.80
CA ARG A 45 16.41 -5.68 9.02
C ARG A 45 15.99 -7.14 9.18
N PRO A 46 16.94 -8.08 9.37
CA PRO A 46 16.57 -9.45 9.69
C PRO A 46 15.71 -9.45 10.94
N LEU A 47 14.55 -10.11 10.88
CA LEU A 47 13.73 -10.30 12.08
C LEU A 47 14.57 -11.07 13.11
N PRO A 48 14.57 -10.68 14.39
CA PRO A 48 15.18 -11.48 15.43
C PRO A 48 14.59 -12.88 15.37
N VAL A 49 15.40 -13.90 15.09
CA VAL A 49 14.93 -15.28 15.10
C VAL A 49 14.68 -15.62 16.57
N PRO A 50 13.42 -15.85 17.00
CA PRO A 50 13.18 -16.25 18.37
C PRO A 50 13.90 -17.59 18.60
N PRO A 51 14.55 -17.78 19.76
CA PRO A 51 15.21 -19.05 20.05
C PRO A 51 14.19 -20.17 19.93
N PRO A 52 14.57 -21.34 19.36
CA PRO A 52 13.65 -22.44 19.20
C PRO A 52 13.09 -22.84 20.58
N PRO A 53 11.78 -23.11 20.70
CA PRO A 53 11.20 -23.47 21.99
C PRO A 53 11.87 -24.72 22.53
N THR A 54 12.24 -24.69 23.80
CA THR A 54 12.88 -25.80 24.51
C THR A 54 11.98 -27.05 24.48
N ALA A 55 12.57 -28.24 24.65
CA ALA A 55 11.80 -29.50 24.72
C ALA A 55 10.71 -29.44 25.80
N ARG A 56 11.01 -28.80 26.94
CA ARG A 56 10.07 -28.59 28.05
C ARG A 56 8.90 -27.68 27.66
N GLN A 57 9.15 -26.59 26.95
CA GLN A 57 8.09 -25.69 26.44
C GLN A 57 7.22 -26.37 25.40
N LYS A 58 7.81 -27.15 24.48
CA LYS A 58 7.07 -27.95 23.49
C LYS A 58 6.17 -28.98 24.17
N LEU A 59 6.70 -29.73 25.14
CA LEU A 59 5.95 -30.74 25.88
C LEU A 59 4.79 -30.10 26.65
N ASN A 60 5.06 -29.03 27.41
CA ASN A 60 4.05 -28.33 28.20
C ASN A 60 2.94 -27.72 27.32
N TYR A 61 3.29 -27.23 26.13
CA TYR A 61 2.31 -26.76 25.13
C TYR A 61 1.42 -27.89 24.61
N TYR A 62 1.99 -29.04 24.23
CA TYR A 62 1.19 -30.16 23.70
C TYR A 62 0.37 -30.87 24.79
N CYS A 63 0.85 -30.92 26.03
CA CYS A 63 0.06 -31.38 27.18
C CYS A 63 -1.16 -30.48 27.44
N ARG A 64 -1.03 -29.17 27.21
CA ARG A 64 -2.12 -28.20 27.37
C ARG A 64 -3.02 -28.06 26.14
N HIS A 65 -2.55 -28.50 24.98
CA HIS A 65 -3.26 -28.39 23.71
C HIS A 65 -3.20 -29.70 22.90
N PRO A 66 -3.86 -30.79 23.35
CA PRO A 66 -3.79 -32.09 22.66
C PRO A 66 -4.29 -32.03 21.21
N TRP A 67 -5.26 -31.14 20.91
CA TRP A 67 -5.73 -30.87 19.54
C TRP A 67 -4.69 -30.20 18.63
N SER A 68 -3.75 -29.41 19.18
CA SER A 68 -2.67 -28.81 18.40
C SER A 68 -1.62 -29.85 18.00
N PHE A 69 -1.42 -30.88 18.82
CA PHE A 69 -0.60 -32.05 18.49
C PHE A 69 -1.23 -32.87 17.36
N LEU A 70 -2.52 -33.23 17.50
CA LEU A 70 -3.26 -33.97 16.47
C LEU A 70 -3.33 -33.22 15.14
N SER A 71 -3.59 -31.90 15.15
CA SER A 71 -3.59 -31.08 13.94
C SER A 71 -2.20 -30.86 13.33
N ARG A 72 -1.11 -30.99 14.11
CA ARG A 72 0.26 -30.98 13.61
C ARG A 72 0.60 -32.31 12.92
N CYS A 73 0.19 -33.43 13.50
CA CYS A 73 0.28 -34.75 12.87
C CYS A 73 -0.55 -34.81 11.56
N ALA A 74 -1.78 -34.27 11.57
CA ALA A 74 -2.62 -34.18 10.37
C ALA A 74 -2.02 -33.27 9.28
N ARG A 75 -1.40 -32.14 9.65
CA ARG A 75 -0.65 -31.27 8.72
C ARG A 75 0.62 -31.95 8.18
N SER A 76 1.27 -32.79 8.98
CA SER A 76 2.42 -33.60 8.53
C SER A 76 2.02 -34.68 7.52
N LEU A 77 0.75 -35.09 7.51
CA LEU A 77 0.20 -36.08 6.58
C LEU A 77 -0.31 -35.47 5.26
N LYS A 78 -0.43 -34.13 5.15
CA LYS A 78 -0.75 -33.42 3.92
C LYS A 78 0.21 -32.24 3.70
N PRO A 79 1.43 -32.48 3.20
CA PRO A 79 2.34 -31.42 2.84
C PRO A 79 1.94 -30.85 1.48
N GLU A 80 0.76 -30.26 1.36
CA GLU A 80 0.52 -29.34 0.24
C GLU A 80 1.25 -28.04 0.58
N ARG A 81 2.57 -28.03 0.37
CA ARG A 81 3.29 -26.78 0.13
C ARG A 81 2.67 -26.17 -1.12
N ARG A 82 1.68 -25.31 -0.96
CA ARG A 82 1.11 -24.54 -2.07
C ARG A 82 2.22 -23.63 -2.57
N VAL A 83 2.83 -24.02 -3.68
CA VAL A 83 3.84 -23.20 -4.34
C VAL A 83 3.11 -21.97 -4.86
N PRO A 84 3.48 -20.75 -4.46
CA PRO A 84 2.89 -19.55 -5.03
C PRO A 84 3.12 -19.56 -6.55
N ARG A 85 2.06 -19.24 -7.31
CA ARG A 85 2.14 -19.19 -8.77
C ARG A 85 3.17 -18.13 -9.19
N LYS A 86 3.82 -18.32 -10.35
CA LYS A 86 4.80 -17.35 -10.88
C LYS A 86 4.18 -15.96 -10.94
N THR A 87 4.82 -14.99 -10.30
CA THR A 87 4.55 -13.57 -10.44
C THR A 87 5.20 -13.05 -11.73
N PRO A 88 4.59 -12.06 -12.40
CA PRO A 88 5.17 -11.45 -13.59
C PRO A 88 6.37 -10.58 -13.19
N SER A 89 7.32 -10.37 -14.11
CA SER A 89 8.46 -9.48 -13.87
C SER A 89 8.00 -8.03 -13.84
N PHE A 90 8.50 -7.27 -12.86
CA PHE A 90 8.31 -5.83 -12.73
C PHE A 90 9.52 -5.05 -13.25
N GLU A 91 10.60 -5.73 -13.66
CA GLU A 91 11.89 -5.14 -14.00
C GLU A 91 11.75 -4.14 -15.15
N SER A 92 11.04 -4.50 -16.22
CA SER A 92 10.87 -3.61 -17.37
C SER A 92 10.17 -2.29 -17.01
N PHE A 93 9.18 -2.33 -16.11
CA PHE A 93 8.53 -1.12 -15.62
C PHE A 93 9.49 -0.30 -14.75
N ILE A 94 10.23 -0.96 -13.86
CA ILE A 94 11.20 -0.27 -12.98
C ILE A 94 12.29 0.42 -13.81
N GLU A 95 12.84 -0.26 -14.82
CA GLU A 95 13.88 0.28 -15.69
C GLU A 95 13.39 1.47 -16.54
N GLN A 96 12.13 1.45 -16.95
CA GLN A 96 11.57 2.46 -17.87
C GLN A 96 10.94 3.65 -17.13
N GLU A 97 10.29 3.42 -15.99
CA GLU A 97 9.35 4.37 -15.38
C GLU A 97 9.78 4.86 -13.98
N ILE A 98 10.68 4.13 -13.30
CA ILE A 98 11.18 4.53 -11.98
C ILE A 98 12.50 5.27 -12.14
N HIS A 99 12.51 6.55 -11.77
CA HIS A 99 13.69 7.40 -11.87
C HIS A 99 14.72 7.02 -10.80
N ALA A 100 16.01 7.07 -11.15
CA ALA A 100 17.17 7.06 -10.24
C ALA A 100 17.06 6.17 -8.97
N LEU A 101 17.75 5.04 -9.00
CA LEU A 101 17.88 4.15 -7.83
C LEU A 101 19.27 4.30 -7.21
N SER A 102 19.37 4.43 -5.89
CA SER A 102 20.67 4.41 -5.19
C SER A 102 21.35 3.03 -5.29
N PRO A 103 22.58 2.86 -4.79
CA PRO A 103 23.08 1.54 -4.38
C PRO A 103 22.18 0.92 -3.29
N ILE A 104 22.33 -0.38 -3.03
CA ILE A 104 21.64 -1.05 -1.92
C ILE A 104 22.48 -0.86 -0.65
N PHE A 105 21.87 -0.34 0.40
CA PHE A 105 22.49 -0.17 1.72
C PHE A 105 22.04 -1.26 2.69
N LEU A 106 22.94 -1.73 3.56
CA LEU A 106 22.58 -2.58 4.69
C LEU A 106 21.93 -1.73 5.80
N PRO A 107 21.17 -2.36 6.71
CA PRO A 107 20.63 -1.64 7.86
C PRO A 107 21.73 -1.03 8.72
N GLY A 108 21.58 0.26 9.07
CA GLY A 108 22.55 1.05 9.81
C GLY A 108 23.66 1.70 8.96
N GLU A 109 23.74 1.42 7.65
CA GLU A 109 24.77 2.02 6.77
C GLU A 109 24.33 3.34 6.13
N LEU A 110 23.06 3.72 6.24
CA LEU A 110 22.58 4.96 5.64
C LEU A 110 23.24 6.16 6.30
N ASN A 111 23.97 6.96 5.51
CA ASN A 111 24.60 8.20 5.92
C ASN A 111 24.21 9.32 4.95
N ALA A 112 23.67 10.41 5.49
CA ALA A 112 23.24 11.53 4.67
C ALA A 112 24.37 12.22 3.88
N GLN A 113 25.59 12.26 4.43
CA GLN A 113 26.75 12.88 3.76
C GLN A 113 27.15 12.09 2.51
N GLU A 114 27.04 10.75 2.55
CA GLU A 114 27.35 9.89 1.41
C GLU A 114 26.27 9.95 0.33
N LEU A 115 25.01 10.15 0.74
CA LEU A 115 23.86 10.20 -0.16
C LEU A 115 23.70 11.55 -0.88
N ASP A 116 24.19 12.64 -0.28
CA ASP A 116 24.22 14.00 -0.85
C ASP A 116 22.87 14.48 -1.45
N PHE A 117 21.80 14.41 -0.64
CA PHE A 117 20.48 14.96 -1.01
C PHE A 117 20.20 16.29 -0.29
N ASP A 118 19.41 17.15 -0.94
CA ASP A 118 18.96 18.41 -0.36
C ASP A 118 17.92 18.18 0.75
N ALA A 119 17.08 17.15 0.59
CA ALA A 119 16.12 16.69 1.60
C ALA A 119 15.85 15.19 1.47
N TYR A 120 15.20 14.63 2.48
CA TYR A 120 14.84 13.21 2.57
C TYR A 120 13.34 13.09 2.85
N LEU A 121 12.67 12.24 2.10
CA LEU A 121 11.24 11.99 2.21
C LEU A 121 11.01 10.55 2.68
N ALA A 122 10.36 10.39 3.84
CA ALA A 122 9.85 9.13 4.34
C ALA A 122 8.39 8.96 3.95
N GLY A 123 8.08 7.86 3.27
CA GLY A 123 6.73 7.54 2.84
C GLY A 123 6.66 7.11 1.37
N SER A 124 5.49 6.81 0.85
CA SER A 124 4.15 7.01 1.45
C SER A 124 3.41 5.70 1.74
N ASP A 125 4.16 4.61 1.89
CA ASP A 125 3.56 3.32 2.18
C ASP A 125 3.45 3.04 3.68
N GLN A 126 3.15 1.79 4.01
CA GLN A 126 3.20 1.20 5.34
C GLN A 126 4.66 1.12 5.84
N ILE A 127 5.33 2.25 5.99
CA ILE A 127 6.75 2.35 6.32
C ILE A 127 7.01 2.34 7.83
N TRP A 128 6.01 2.65 8.64
CA TRP A 128 6.11 2.70 10.10
C TRP A 128 5.51 1.47 10.78
N THR A 129 5.33 0.37 10.04
CA THR A 129 4.92 -0.93 10.61
C THR A 129 6.07 -1.68 11.29
N SER A 130 7.31 -1.26 11.07
CA SER A 130 8.51 -1.80 11.71
C SER A 130 9.20 -0.73 12.57
N CYS A 131 9.95 -1.17 13.59
CA CYS A 131 10.76 -0.31 14.45
C CYS A 131 12.14 -0.04 13.83
N GLU A 132 12.16 0.33 12.55
CA GLU A 132 13.40 0.62 11.81
C GLU A 132 13.72 2.12 11.87
N PRO A 133 14.83 2.54 12.51
CA PRO A 133 15.22 3.95 12.64
C PRO A 133 15.26 4.72 11.32
N GLU A 134 15.69 4.07 10.25
CA GLU A 134 15.85 4.70 8.94
C GLU A 134 14.50 5.04 8.29
N LYS A 135 13.42 4.36 8.68
CA LYS A 135 12.04 4.72 8.26
C LYS A 135 11.53 6.00 8.93
N LEU A 136 12.24 6.46 9.97
CA LEU A 136 12.06 7.75 10.61
C LEU A 136 13.20 8.73 10.26
N LEU A 137 13.97 8.42 9.21
CA LEU A 137 15.06 9.25 8.67
C LEU A 137 16.11 9.64 9.74
N ASP A 138 16.38 8.76 10.71
CA ASP A 138 17.30 9.06 11.80
C ASP A 138 18.71 9.47 11.33
N PHE A 139 19.14 8.97 10.17
CA PHE A 139 20.39 9.31 9.48
C PHE A 139 20.43 10.69 8.82
N ALA A 140 19.28 11.32 8.55
CA ALA A 140 19.20 12.60 7.84
C ALA A 140 19.37 13.81 8.78
N PRO A 141 19.89 14.96 8.35
CA PRO A 141 19.98 16.15 9.20
C PRO A 141 18.59 16.67 9.62
N ALA A 142 18.49 17.30 10.78
CA ALA A 142 17.27 18.02 11.18
C ALA A 142 16.96 19.15 10.18
N GLY A 143 15.68 19.43 9.93
CA GLY A 143 15.26 20.44 8.96
C GLY A 143 15.35 20.01 7.49
N LYS A 144 15.85 18.79 7.20
CA LYS A 144 15.88 18.18 5.86
C LYS A 144 14.96 16.96 5.72
N ARG A 145 14.09 16.72 6.70
CA ARG A 145 13.28 15.51 6.81
C ARG A 145 11.81 15.80 6.58
N ILE A 146 11.17 15.07 5.68
CA ILE A 146 9.74 15.18 5.37
C ILE A 146 9.13 13.80 5.53
N ALA A 147 8.01 13.69 6.24
CA ALA A 147 7.16 12.51 6.16
C ALA A 147 5.95 12.86 5.30
N TYR A 148 5.73 12.11 4.22
CA TYR A 148 4.59 12.33 3.33
C TYR A 148 3.69 11.10 3.26
N ALA A 149 2.40 11.27 3.60
CA ALA A 149 1.41 10.19 3.60
C ALA A 149 1.92 8.90 4.29
N ALA A 150 2.72 9.04 5.35
CA ALA A 150 3.28 7.88 6.04
C ALA A 150 2.17 7.09 6.75
N SER A 151 2.34 5.77 6.80
CA SER A 151 1.34 4.87 7.38
C SER A 151 2.04 3.82 8.24
N ALA A 152 1.42 3.47 9.36
CA ALA A 152 1.91 2.45 10.27
C ALA A 152 0.95 1.25 10.42
N ALA A 153 -0.02 1.10 9.50
CA ALA A 153 -1.14 0.16 9.67
C ALA A 153 -1.77 0.31 11.06
N TRP A 154 -2.09 1.56 11.40
CA TRP A 154 -2.22 2.10 12.76
C TRP A 154 -3.03 1.25 13.74
N GLY A 155 -2.39 0.23 14.28
CA GLY A 155 -2.83 -0.51 15.45
C GLY A 155 -2.09 0.01 16.68
N LYS A 156 -1.91 -0.87 17.66
CA LYS A 156 -1.06 -0.55 18.80
C LYS A 156 0.40 -0.60 18.38
N GLN A 157 1.05 0.57 18.31
CA GLN A 157 2.50 0.65 18.10
C GLN A 157 3.25 0.17 19.35
N PRO A 158 4.39 -0.51 19.19
CA PRO A 158 5.18 -0.99 20.31
C PRO A 158 5.93 0.16 21.00
N PRO A 159 6.28 0.05 22.31
CA PRO A 159 6.97 1.11 23.04
C PRO A 159 8.28 1.57 22.39
N GLU A 160 9.00 0.65 21.74
CA GLU A 160 10.24 0.94 21.02
C GLU A 160 10.01 1.90 19.85
N TRP A 161 8.88 1.74 19.15
CA TRP A 161 8.49 2.66 18.08
C TRP A 161 8.18 4.05 18.63
N TYR A 162 7.45 4.15 19.75
CA TYR A 162 7.16 5.43 20.39
C TYR A 162 8.44 6.15 20.85
N ALA A 163 9.37 5.43 21.48
CA ALA A 163 10.64 6.00 21.92
C ALA A 163 11.47 6.54 20.73
N LEU A 164 11.50 5.78 19.62
CA LEU A 164 12.19 6.19 18.41
C LEU A 164 11.50 7.39 17.76
N ALA A 165 10.18 7.35 17.59
CA ALA A 165 9.39 8.44 17.02
C ALA A 165 9.50 9.73 17.85
N GLN A 166 9.45 9.66 19.17
CA GLN A 166 9.63 10.80 20.06
C GLN A 166 11.00 11.46 19.94
N ARG A 167 12.04 10.67 19.65
CA ARG A 167 13.39 11.16 19.41
C ARG A 167 13.55 11.81 18.02
N GLU A 168 12.84 11.32 17.01
CA GLU A 168 13.05 11.73 15.61
C GLU A 168 12.04 12.76 15.09
N PHE A 169 10.77 12.72 15.51
CA PHE A 169 9.72 13.63 15.01
C PHE A 169 10.04 15.12 15.15
N PRO A 170 10.64 15.61 16.25
CA PRO A 170 11.03 17.02 16.36
C PRO A 170 12.06 17.47 15.31
N LYS A 171 12.71 16.55 14.59
CA LYS A 171 13.71 16.85 13.54
C LYS A 171 13.08 16.91 12.14
N PHE A 172 11.80 16.55 12.01
CA PHE A 172 11.06 16.67 10.75
C PHE A 172 10.64 18.12 10.51
N SER A 173 10.81 18.58 9.28
CA SER A 173 10.29 19.87 8.82
C SER A 173 8.77 19.82 8.69
N ALA A 174 8.24 18.69 8.22
CA ALA A 174 6.81 18.46 8.10
C ALA A 174 6.48 16.97 8.21
N ILE A 175 5.33 16.68 8.82
CA ILE A 175 4.82 15.31 8.99
C ILE A 175 3.38 15.26 8.45
N SER A 176 3.13 14.35 7.53
CA SER A 176 1.76 13.95 7.16
C SER A 176 1.59 12.44 7.14
N VAL A 177 0.34 12.03 7.37
CA VAL A 177 -0.10 10.64 7.39
C VAL A 177 -1.21 10.43 6.38
N ARG A 178 -1.36 9.19 5.91
CA ARG A 178 -2.36 8.83 4.90
C ARG A 178 -3.78 8.64 5.46
N GLU A 179 -3.89 8.40 6.76
CA GLU A 179 -5.19 8.12 7.39
C GLU A 179 -5.33 8.79 8.76
N LYS A 180 -6.54 9.25 9.07
CA LYS A 180 -6.85 10.08 10.26
C LYS A 180 -6.34 9.49 11.58
N HIS A 181 -6.40 8.17 11.73
CA HIS A 181 -5.97 7.50 12.97
C HIS A 181 -4.47 7.69 13.26
N GLY A 182 -3.65 7.92 12.22
CA GLY A 182 -2.24 8.19 12.38
C GLY A 182 -1.92 9.50 13.07
N VAL A 183 -2.80 10.51 12.96
CA VAL A 183 -2.60 11.83 13.57
C VAL A 183 -2.48 11.71 15.08
N GLU A 184 -3.42 11.00 15.71
CA GLU A 184 -3.44 10.82 17.17
C GLU A 184 -2.22 10.05 17.66
N ILE A 185 -1.77 9.03 16.91
CA ILE A 185 -0.59 8.24 17.28
C ILE A 185 0.69 9.06 17.14
N CYS A 186 0.82 9.85 16.06
CA CYS A 186 1.95 10.73 15.87
C CYS A 186 2.03 11.82 16.95
N TRP A 187 0.90 12.42 17.34
CA TRP A 187 0.84 13.38 18.46
C TRP A 187 1.27 12.75 19.78
N LYS A 188 0.79 11.54 20.10
CA LYS A 188 1.21 10.81 21.30
C LYS A 188 2.70 10.46 21.28
N ALA A 189 3.27 10.31 20.09
CA ALA A 189 4.69 10.07 19.88
C ALA A 189 5.53 11.35 19.78
N GLY A 190 4.96 12.54 20.03
CA GLY A 190 5.72 13.79 20.13
C GLY A 190 5.82 14.63 18.86
N ALA A 191 5.00 14.35 17.83
CA ALA A 191 4.84 15.27 16.71
C ALA A 191 3.99 16.48 17.13
N GLU A 192 4.43 17.70 16.78
CA GLU A 192 3.69 18.94 17.08
C GLU A 192 2.53 19.16 16.08
N THR A 193 2.82 19.01 14.79
CA THR A 193 1.85 19.18 13.70
C THR A 193 1.87 17.95 12.80
N VAL A 194 0.68 17.46 12.46
CA VAL A 194 0.49 16.29 11.59
C VAL A 194 -0.74 16.52 10.73
N GLU A 195 -0.57 16.47 9.42
CA GLU A 195 -1.66 16.63 8.46
C GLU A 195 -2.09 15.30 7.84
N VAL A 196 -3.35 15.19 7.44
CA VAL A 196 -3.85 14.03 6.70
C VAL A 196 -3.85 14.38 5.23
N VAL A 197 -3.05 13.67 4.44
CA VAL A 197 -2.91 13.92 2.99
C VAL A 197 -3.22 12.66 2.19
N LEU A 198 -3.46 12.83 0.89
CA LEU A 198 -3.69 11.72 -0.02
C LEU A 198 -2.45 10.86 -0.21
N ASP A 199 -2.69 9.57 -0.48
CA ASP A 199 -1.67 8.70 -1.04
C ASP A 199 -1.16 9.29 -2.38
N PRO A 200 0.16 9.22 -2.68
CA PRO A 200 0.72 9.76 -3.93
C PRO A 200 0.01 9.26 -5.18
N THR A 201 -0.52 8.03 -5.16
CA THR A 201 -1.28 7.49 -6.30
C THR A 201 -2.52 8.30 -6.66
N LEU A 202 -3.12 9.00 -5.70
CA LEU A 202 -4.27 9.90 -5.91
C LEU A 202 -3.86 11.34 -6.21
N LEU A 203 -2.56 11.66 -6.24
CA LEU A 203 -2.07 12.97 -6.70
C LEU A 203 -1.89 13.01 -8.22
N LEU A 204 -1.98 11.87 -8.89
CA LEU A 204 -2.03 11.76 -10.34
C LEU A 204 -3.46 11.48 -10.79
N ASP A 205 -3.84 12.03 -11.94
CA ASP A 205 -5.13 11.76 -12.55
C ASP A 205 -5.12 10.54 -13.49
N ARG A 206 -6.31 10.19 -13.98
CA ARG A 206 -6.51 9.10 -14.93
C ARG A 206 -5.68 9.23 -16.20
N ARG A 207 -5.53 10.45 -16.75
CA ARG A 207 -4.79 10.69 -17.99
C ARG A 207 -3.31 10.40 -17.77
N GLU A 208 -2.77 10.80 -16.62
CA GLU A 208 -1.36 10.56 -16.27
C GLU A 208 -1.04 9.06 -16.25
N TYR A 209 -1.90 8.23 -15.64
CA TYR A 209 -1.77 6.77 -15.71
C TYR A 209 -2.06 6.17 -17.09
N SER A 210 -2.97 6.76 -17.86
CA SER A 210 -3.33 6.25 -19.19
C SER A 210 -2.19 6.36 -20.20
N ARG A 211 -1.25 7.30 -20.00
CA ARG A 211 -0.05 7.44 -20.84
C ARG A 211 0.86 6.21 -20.77
N LEU A 212 0.92 5.53 -19.63
CA LEU A 212 1.73 4.30 -19.47
C LEU A 212 1.22 3.13 -20.33
N THR A 213 -0.05 3.19 -20.70
CA THR A 213 -0.76 2.14 -21.44
C THR A 213 -1.08 2.55 -22.87
N GLU A 214 -0.70 3.76 -23.29
CA GLU A 214 -0.97 4.29 -24.62
C GLU A 214 -0.23 3.48 -25.70
N GLY A 215 -0.93 3.14 -26.78
CA GLY A 215 -0.38 2.33 -27.88
C GLY A 215 -0.20 0.83 -27.56
N ARG A 216 -0.48 0.38 -26.34
CA ARG A 216 -0.46 -1.05 -25.98
C ARG A 216 -1.74 -1.75 -26.48
N PRO A 217 -1.66 -3.02 -26.92
CA PRO A 217 -2.85 -3.79 -27.25
C PRO A 217 -3.73 -4.00 -26.01
N PRO A 218 -5.05 -4.15 -26.17
CA PRO A 218 -5.94 -4.47 -25.06
C PRO A 218 -5.46 -5.70 -24.28
N TYR A 219 -5.52 -5.65 -22.95
CA TYR A 219 -5.12 -6.78 -22.11
C TYR A 219 -6.18 -7.89 -22.11
N PHE A 220 -7.46 -7.50 -22.13
CA PHE A 220 -8.58 -8.43 -22.23
C PHE A 220 -9.20 -8.43 -23.63
N SER A 221 -9.58 -9.62 -24.11
CA SER A 221 -10.34 -9.78 -25.35
C SER A 221 -11.81 -9.35 -25.21
N GLU A 222 -12.32 -9.29 -23.98
CA GLU A 222 -13.70 -8.94 -23.65
C GLU A 222 -13.78 -8.24 -22.29
N PRO A 223 -14.77 -7.35 -22.06
CA PRO A 223 -14.96 -6.71 -20.76
C PRO A 223 -15.14 -7.73 -19.63
N CYS A 224 -14.53 -7.48 -18.46
CA CYS A 224 -14.56 -8.41 -17.33
C CYS A 224 -14.95 -7.75 -16.00
N VAL A 225 -15.30 -8.58 -15.02
CA VAL A 225 -15.29 -8.18 -13.61
C VAL A 225 -13.89 -8.43 -13.07
N LEU A 226 -13.21 -7.38 -12.62
CA LEU A 226 -11.87 -7.51 -12.06
C LEU A 226 -11.91 -7.66 -10.54
N GLY A 227 -11.23 -8.69 -10.05
CA GLY A 227 -10.90 -8.87 -8.64
C GLY A 227 -9.46 -8.47 -8.37
N TYR A 228 -9.18 -7.70 -7.32
CA TYR A 228 -7.80 -7.52 -6.82
C TYR A 228 -7.77 -7.81 -5.32
N PHE A 229 -7.14 -8.93 -4.95
CA PHE A 229 -7.27 -9.50 -3.61
C PHE A 229 -5.91 -9.75 -2.95
N LEU A 230 -5.74 -9.23 -1.73
CA LEU A 230 -4.54 -9.31 -0.90
C LEU A 230 -4.81 -10.03 0.43
N ASN A 231 -3.78 -10.59 1.06
CA ASN A 231 -3.81 -11.09 2.44
C ASN A 231 -4.94 -12.10 2.72
N ILE A 232 -5.11 -13.07 1.82
CA ILE A 232 -6.13 -14.12 1.96
C ILE A 232 -5.46 -15.48 1.85
N ASP A 233 -5.43 -16.22 2.94
CA ASP A 233 -4.89 -17.59 2.97
C ASP A 233 -6.00 -18.63 2.79
N GLN A 234 -7.25 -18.24 3.02
CA GLN A 234 -8.41 -19.10 2.89
C GLN A 234 -9.53 -18.41 2.14
N LEU A 235 -10.10 -19.11 1.16
CA LEU A 235 -11.20 -18.60 0.34
C LEU A 235 -12.44 -18.19 1.16
N SER A 236 -12.59 -18.74 2.39
CA SER A 236 -13.63 -18.39 3.36
C SER A 236 -13.53 -16.96 3.90
N GLN A 237 -12.36 -16.32 3.81
CA GLN A 237 -12.18 -14.92 4.21
C GLN A 237 -12.87 -13.97 3.22
N LEU A 238 -13.09 -14.41 1.98
CA LEU A 238 -13.90 -13.71 0.99
C LEU A 238 -15.35 -14.22 0.98
N PRO A 239 -16.33 -13.37 0.69
CA PRO A 239 -17.69 -13.78 0.34
C PRO A 239 -17.72 -14.40 -1.07
N TRP A 240 -16.99 -15.50 -1.28
CA TRP A 240 -16.67 -16.06 -2.60
C TRP A 240 -17.88 -16.37 -3.48
N LYS A 241 -18.99 -16.82 -2.87
CA LYS A 241 -20.26 -17.03 -3.60
C LYS A 241 -20.75 -15.73 -4.23
N GLN A 242 -20.71 -14.63 -3.48
CA GLN A 242 -21.14 -13.30 -3.94
C GLN A 242 -20.22 -12.73 -5.02
N VAL A 243 -18.91 -12.92 -4.91
CA VAL A 243 -17.94 -12.51 -5.94
C VAL A 243 -18.22 -13.22 -7.27
N LYS A 244 -18.46 -14.54 -7.24
CA LYS A 244 -18.81 -15.30 -8.46
C LYS A 244 -20.19 -14.91 -9.01
N GLU A 245 -21.17 -14.68 -8.14
CA GLU A 245 -22.50 -14.25 -8.54
C GLU A 245 -22.49 -12.88 -9.21
N ALA A 246 -21.61 -11.96 -8.77
CA ALA A 246 -21.43 -10.67 -9.42
C ALA A 246 -21.02 -10.81 -10.89
N GLY A 247 -20.00 -11.62 -11.19
CA GLY A 247 -19.59 -11.91 -12.57
C GLY A 247 -20.72 -12.51 -13.41
N LYS A 248 -21.45 -13.49 -12.86
CA LYS A 248 -22.60 -14.11 -13.55
C LYS A 248 -23.72 -13.13 -13.86
N LYS A 249 -24.10 -12.28 -12.90
CA LYS A 249 -25.19 -11.29 -13.07
C LYS A 249 -24.84 -10.20 -14.08
N MET A 250 -23.54 -9.94 -14.28
CA MET A 250 -23.05 -8.97 -15.28
C MET A 250 -22.76 -9.63 -16.63
N SER A 251 -23.01 -10.95 -16.78
CA SER A 251 -22.69 -11.71 -17.99
C SER A 251 -21.24 -11.52 -18.47
N ALA A 252 -20.30 -11.40 -17.53
CA ALA A 252 -18.90 -11.11 -17.81
C ALA A 252 -17.97 -12.10 -17.09
N PRO A 253 -16.81 -12.45 -17.67
CA PRO A 253 -15.83 -13.29 -17.00
C PRO A 253 -15.31 -12.61 -15.74
N LEU A 254 -15.02 -13.41 -14.72
CA LEU A 254 -14.34 -12.97 -13.50
C LEU A 254 -12.83 -13.20 -13.66
N ARG A 255 -12.05 -12.12 -13.65
CA ARG A 255 -10.59 -12.14 -13.68
C ARG A 255 -10.07 -11.60 -12.36
N ILE A 256 -9.15 -12.29 -11.70
CA ILE A 256 -8.66 -11.95 -10.37
C ILE A 256 -7.16 -11.83 -10.41
N ILE A 257 -6.62 -10.74 -9.88
CA ILE A 257 -5.21 -10.55 -9.55
C ILE A 257 -5.05 -10.91 -8.07
N PRO A 258 -4.54 -12.10 -7.74
CA PRO A 258 -4.27 -12.48 -6.36
C PRO A 258 -2.82 -12.16 -5.98
N LEU A 259 -2.61 -11.64 -4.77
CA LEU A 259 -1.26 -11.41 -4.25
C LEU A 259 -1.27 -11.57 -2.71
N GLN A 260 -0.10 -11.79 -2.10
CA GLN A 260 0.05 -11.90 -0.64
C GLN A 260 -0.83 -13.01 -0.03
N GLY A 261 -0.63 -14.25 -0.47
CA GLY A 261 -1.36 -15.42 0.02
C GLY A 261 -2.59 -15.78 -0.82
N ALA A 262 -3.24 -14.79 -1.45
CA ALA A 262 -4.42 -15.04 -2.28
C ALA A 262 -4.12 -15.99 -3.46
N GLU A 263 -2.89 -15.96 -3.97
CA GLU A 263 -2.41 -16.81 -5.07
C GLU A 263 -2.46 -18.30 -4.73
N CYS A 264 -2.42 -18.62 -3.44
CA CYS A 264 -2.48 -19.98 -2.92
C CYS A 264 -3.92 -20.48 -2.73
N CYS A 265 -4.95 -19.63 -2.78
CA CYS A 265 -6.32 -20.03 -2.45
C CYS A 265 -7.36 -19.68 -3.53
N ILE A 266 -7.10 -18.67 -4.37
CA ILE A 266 -7.98 -18.33 -5.50
C ILE A 266 -7.82 -19.41 -6.59
N PRO A 267 -8.94 -19.98 -7.10
CA PRO A 267 -8.87 -20.99 -8.15
C PRO A 267 -8.22 -20.46 -9.43
N GLU A 268 -7.37 -21.28 -10.05
CA GLU A 268 -6.53 -20.90 -11.20
C GLU A 268 -7.33 -20.36 -12.38
N LYS A 269 -8.49 -20.95 -12.66
CA LYS A 269 -9.38 -20.51 -13.75
C LYS A 269 -9.86 -19.05 -13.65
N TYR A 270 -9.78 -18.44 -12.46
CA TYR A 270 -10.11 -17.03 -12.26
C TYR A 270 -8.86 -16.15 -12.16
N SER A 271 -7.68 -16.74 -11.97
CA SER A 271 -6.47 -16.01 -11.64
C SER A 271 -5.77 -15.50 -12.90
N ILE A 272 -5.28 -14.26 -12.84
CA ILE A 272 -4.41 -13.61 -13.82
C ILE A 272 -3.21 -13.00 -13.08
N SER A 273 -2.11 -12.85 -13.80
CA SER A 273 -0.83 -12.34 -13.26
C SER A 273 -0.29 -11.26 -14.21
N PRO A 274 -0.87 -10.05 -14.24
CA PRO A 274 -0.48 -9.01 -15.18
C PRO A 274 0.86 -8.37 -14.82
N ASN A 275 1.70 -7.99 -15.78
CA ASN A 275 2.82 -7.08 -15.48
C ASN A 275 2.30 -5.67 -15.04
N PRO A 276 3.14 -4.74 -14.56
CA PRO A 276 2.66 -3.44 -14.08
C PRO A 276 1.87 -2.58 -15.10
N TYR A 277 2.18 -2.67 -16.39
CA TYR A 277 1.41 -1.98 -17.43
C TYR A 277 0.04 -2.66 -17.62
N GLU A 278 0.03 -3.98 -17.73
CA GLU A 278 -1.19 -4.79 -17.84
C GLU A 278 -2.08 -4.65 -16.58
N PHE A 279 -1.48 -4.39 -15.41
CA PHE A 279 -2.21 -4.10 -14.19
C PHE A 279 -3.03 -2.83 -14.38
N LEU A 280 -2.44 -1.73 -14.87
CA LEU A 280 -3.18 -0.50 -15.16
C LEU A 280 -4.25 -0.72 -16.24
N GLN A 281 -3.93 -1.44 -17.32
CA GLN A 281 -4.90 -1.80 -18.36
C GLN A 281 -6.08 -2.60 -17.79
N SER A 282 -5.82 -3.54 -16.89
CA SER A 282 -6.88 -4.37 -16.31
C SER A 282 -7.92 -3.54 -15.56
N PHE A 283 -7.50 -2.50 -14.83
CA PHE A 283 -8.42 -1.57 -14.16
C PHE A 283 -9.15 -0.66 -15.15
N GLN A 284 -8.48 -0.24 -16.23
CA GLN A 284 -9.09 0.59 -17.29
C GLN A 284 -10.14 -0.18 -18.10
N GLU A 285 -9.92 -1.45 -18.38
CA GLU A 285 -10.76 -2.28 -19.25
C GLU A 285 -11.90 -3.00 -18.51
N ALA A 286 -11.80 -3.12 -17.17
CA ALA A 286 -12.83 -3.76 -16.36
C ALA A 286 -14.19 -3.03 -16.44
N LEU A 287 -15.28 -3.78 -16.39
CA LEU A 287 -16.64 -3.23 -16.19
C LEU A 287 -16.82 -2.67 -14.78
N CYS A 288 -16.22 -3.35 -13.80
CA CYS A 288 -16.29 -3.02 -12.39
C CYS A 288 -15.16 -3.72 -11.61
N ILE A 289 -14.92 -3.23 -10.40
CA ILE A 289 -13.85 -3.72 -9.52
C ILE A 289 -14.42 -4.30 -8.23
N ILE A 290 -13.94 -5.46 -7.81
CA ILE A 290 -14.18 -6.03 -6.49
C ILE A 290 -12.83 -6.22 -5.81
N THR A 291 -12.60 -5.61 -4.65
CA THR A 291 -11.27 -5.63 -4.05
C THR A 291 -11.32 -5.66 -2.53
N ASN A 292 -10.28 -6.16 -1.88
CA ASN A 292 -10.04 -5.93 -0.45
C ASN A 292 -8.74 -5.13 -0.20
N SER A 293 -8.18 -4.56 -1.27
CA SER A 293 -6.94 -3.81 -1.26
C SER A 293 -7.23 -2.31 -1.20
N PHE A 294 -6.41 -1.59 -0.43
CA PHE A 294 -6.40 -0.13 -0.46
C PHE A 294 -6.10 0.38 -1.87
N HIS A 295 -5.00 -0.08 -2.49
CA HIS A 295 -4.65 0.34 -3.85
C HIS A 295 -5.65 -0.15 -4.90
N GLY A 296 -6.32 -1.29 -4.68
CA GLY A 296 -7.44 -1.68 -5.53
C GLY A 296 -8.60 -0.70 -5.49
N THR A 297 -8.91 -0.17 -4.30
CA THR A 297 -9.93 0.87 -4.12
C THR A 297 -9.49 2.17 -4.80
N VAL A 298 -8.23 2.56 -4.60
CA VAL A 298 -7.64 3.75 -5.23
C VAL A 298 -7.70 3.67 -6.76
N PHE A 299 -7.23 2.58 -7.36
CA PHE A 299 -7.25 2.45 -8.82
C PHE A 299 -8.66 2.33 -9.40
N ALA A 300 -9.62 1.80 -8.65
CA ALA A 300 -11.03 1.86 -9.05
C ALA A 300 -11.55 3.31 -9.11
N LEU A 301 -11.16 4.17 -8.16
CA LEU A 301 -11.48 5.59 -8.14
C LEU A 301 -10.83 6.33 -9.32
N ILE A 302 -9.51 6.17 -9.49
CA ILE A 302 -8.73 6.81 -10.56
C ILE A 302 -9.32 6.47 -11.94
N MET A 303 -9.66 5.19 -12.17
CA MET A 303 -10.21 4.74 -13.44
C MET A 303 -11.72 4.98 -13.59
N ARG A 304 -12.36 5.60 -12.59
CA ARG A 304 -13.81 5.87 -12.52
C ARG A 304 -14.67 4.62 -12.78
N LYS A 305 -14.31 3.51 -12.13
CA LYS A 305 -15.03 2.24 -12.26
C LYS A 305 -16.03 2.05 -11.12
N PRO A 306 -17.23 1.51 -11.38
CA PRO A 306 -18.08 0.98 -10.32
C PRO A 306 -17.29 -0.04 -9.51
N PHE A 307 -17.34 0.06 -8.18
CA PHE A 307 -16.55 -0.82 -7.33
C PHE A 307 -17.23 -1.16 -6.01
N ILE A 308 -16.77 -2.26 -5.42
CA ILE A 308 -17.07 -2.64 -4.04
C ILE A 308 -15.79 -3.08 -3.34
N THR A 309 -15.61 -2.57 -2.12
CA THR A 309 -14.50 -2.93 -1.25
C THR A 309 -14.96 -3.89 -0.15
N ILE A 310 -14.26 -5.01 -0.02
CA ILE A 310 -14.47 -6.03 1.00
C ILE A 310 -13.43 -5.79 2.10
N LEU A 311 -13.87 -5.67 3.35
CA LEU A 311 -12.96 -5.47 4.47
C LEU A 311 -12.14 -6.73 4.76
N GLN A 312 -10.84 -6.55 5.00
CA GLN A 312 -9.96 -7.61 5.47
C GLN A 312 -10.35 -8.05 6.89
N LYS A 313 -10.04 -9.30 7.27
CA LYS A 313 -10.44 -9.91 8.54
C LYS A 313 -9.23 -10.46 9.28
N GLY A 314 -9.35 -10.66 10.59
CA GLY A 314 -8.27 -11.19 11.42
C GLY A 314 -7.16 -10.17 11.62
N GLU A 315 -5.91 -10.62 11.61
CA GLU A 315 -4.74 -9.78 11.91
C GLU A 315 -4.57 -8.60 10.94
N THR A 316 -5.02 -8.74 9.69
CA THR A 316 -4.92 -7.68 8.68
C THR A 316 -6.09 -6.69 8.70
N ALA A 317 -7.09 -6.88 9.57
CA ALA A 317 -8.24 -5.98 9.67
C ALA A 317 -7.85 -4.52 10.02
N VAL A 318 -6.74 -4.33 10.71
CA VAL A 318 -6.19 -3.00 11.04
C VAL A 318 -5.85 -2.18 9.78
N GLN A 319 -5.56 -2.84 8.67
CA GLN A 319 -5.24 -2.18 7.40
C GLN A 319 -6.46 -1.52 6.74
N ASN A 320 -7.67 -1.86 7.18
CA ASN A 320 -8.91 -1.28 6.68
C ASN A 320 -9.09 0.19 7.08
N THR A 321 -8.37 0.67 8.11
CA THR A 321 -8.41 2.08 8.55
C THR A 321 -8.17 3.07 7.41
N ARG A 322 -7.27 2.71 6.49
CA ARG A 322 -6.93 3.47 5.27
C ARG A 322 -8.09 3.55 4.30
N ILE A 323 -8.79 2.43 4.11
CA ILE A 323 -9.97 2.33 3.25
C ILE A 323 -11.10 3.18 3.85
N PHE A 324 -11.35 3.07 5.15
CA PHE A 324 -12.37 3.88 5.83
C PHE A 324 -12.07 5.38 5.71
N SER A 325 -10.84 5.80 6.04
CA SER A 325 -10.43 7.21 5.97
C SER A 325 -10.60 7.78 4.55
N LEU A 326 -10.20 7.01 3.53
CA LEU A 326 -10.36 7.43 2.14
C LEU A 326 -11.82 7.51 1.73
N LEU A 327 -12.61 6.45 1.92
CA LEU A 327 -14.01 6.42 1.48
C LEU A 327 -14.87 7.44 2.21
N GLU A 328 -14.66 7.67 3.50
CA GLU A 328 -15.34 8.72 4.27
C GLU A 328 -15.04 10.11 3.71
N SER A 329 -13.75 10.41 3.41
CA SER A 329 -13.35 11.69 2.84
C SER A 329 -13.96 11.99 1.46
N LEU A 330 -14.37 10.95 0.74
CA LEU A 330 -14.98 11.04 -0.58
C LEU A 330 -16.51 10.88 -0.58
N GLY A 331 -17.13 10.53 0.57
CA GLY A 331 -18.56 10.23 0.68
C GLY A 331 -18.96 8.92 -0.03
N LEU A 332 -18.09 7.89 0.05
CA LEU A 332 -18.20 6.60 -0.63
C LEU A 332 -18.23 5.40 0.32
N GLU A 333 -18.66 5.61 1.57
CA GLU A 333 -18.77 4.55 2.57
C GLU A 333 -19.74 3.44 2.15
N ASP A 334 -20.71 3.77 1.28
CA ASP A 334 -21.66 2.84 0.69
C ASP A 334 -21.04 1.89 -0.35
N ARG A 335 -19.75 2.07 -0.67
CA ARG A 335 -18.95 1.16 -1.51
C ARG A 335 -18.30 0.04 -0.70
N ILE A 336 -18.40 0.06 0.62
CA ILE A 336 -18.00 -1.07 1.47
C ILE A 336 -19.08 -2.15 1.39
N TYR A 337 -18.66 -3.40 1.20
CA TYR A 337 -19.60 -4.51 1.08
C TYR A 337 -20.27 -4.85 2.42
N HIS A 338 -21.60 -4.83 2.42
CA HIS A 338 -22.44 -5.13 3.56
C HIS A 338 -23.43 -6.25 3.23
N PRO A 339 -23.20 -7.52 3.63
CA PRO A 339 -24.09 -8.63 3.30
C PRO A 339 -25.57 -8.41 3.65
N GLU A 340 -25.82 -7.66 4.73
CA GLU A 340 -27.14 -7.28 5.22
C GLU A 340 -27.87 -6.27 4.30
N LYS A 341 -27.14 -5.56 3.43
CA LYS A 341 -27.69 -4.58 2.47
C LYS A 341 -28.00 -5.19 1.10
N GLY A 342 -28.08 -6.52 1.01
CA GLY A 342 -28.43 -7.27 -0.20
C GLY A 342 -27.22 -7.83 -0.97
N SER A 343 -27.47 -8.40 -2.15
CA SER A 343 -26.41 -9.06 -2.93
C SER A 343 -25.32 -8.09 -3.38
N MET A 344 -24.07 -8.58 -3.50
CA MET A 344 -22.92 -7.78 -3.94
C MET A 344 -23.15 -7.10 -5.29
N ALA A 345 -23.70 -7.82 -6.27
CA ALA A 345 -24.06 -7.26 -7.57
C ALA A 345 -25.06 -6.09 -7.46
N GLY A 346 -26.02 -6.18 -6.53
CA GLY A 346 -26.99 -5.12 -6.30
C GLY A 346 -26.36 -3.87 -5.68
N GLN A 347 -25.39 -4.04 -4.77
CA GLN A 347 -24.64 -2.92 -4.19
C GLN A 347 -23.70 -2.27 -5.21
N LEU A 348 -23.05 -3.10 -6.04
CA LEU A 348 -22.16 -2.67 -7.11
C LEU A 348 -22.90 -1.83 -8.18
N ASN A 349 -24.15 -2.17 -8.48
CA ASN A 349 -25.00 -1.44 -9.44
C ASN A 349 -25.53 -0.11 -8.93
N ARG A 350 -25.30 0.24 -7.65
CA ARG A 350 -25.70 1.56 -7.14
C ARG A 350 -24.87 2.65 -7.83
N PRO A 351 -25.49 3.72 -8.33
CA PRO A 351 -24.78 4.77 -9.04
C PRO A 351 -23.83 5.51 -8.09
N ILE A 352 -22.65 5.84 -8.59
CA ILE A 352 -21.68 6.68 -7.89
C ILE A 352 -21.86 8.13 -8.39
N ASN A 353 -22.02 9.07 -7.46
CA ASN A 353 -22.04 10.49 -7.81
C ASN A 353 -20.61 10.98 -8.06
N TRP A 354 -20.08 10.69 -9.25
CA TRP A 354 -18.71 11.04 -9.63
C TRP A 354 -18.43 12.54 -9.55
N THR A 355 -19.42 13.40 -9.81
CA THR A 355 -19.24 14.86 -9.67
C THR A 355 -18.92 15.25 -8.22
N ALA A 356 -19.61 14.67 -7.25
CA ALA A 356 -19.32 14.92 -5.83
C ALA A 356 -17.96 14.34 -5.42
N VAL A 357 -17.65 13.12 -5.88
CA VAL A 357 -16.36 12.45 -5.62
C VAL A 357 -15.20 13.27 -6.17
N GLU A 358 -15.27 13.72 -7.41
CA GLU A 358 -14.22 14.51 -8.06
C GLU A 358 -14.02 15.86 -7.38
N ARG A 359 -15.09 16.52 -6.95
CA ARG A 359 -14.97 17.77 -6.17
C ARG A 359 -14.23 17.55 -4.85
N ASN A 360 -14.59 16.49 -4.12
CA ASN A 360 -13.94 16.17 -2.84
C ASN A 360 -12.49 15.72 -3.05
N TRP A 361 -12.25 14.89 -4.06
CA TRP A 361 -10.91 14.42 -4.43
C TRP A 361 -10.00 15.59 -4.83
N GLU A 362 -10.46 16.52 -5.66
CA GLU A 362 -9.67 17.67 -6.09
C GLU A 362 -9.31 18.58 -4.91
N ALA A 363 -10.24 18.83 -3.99
CA ALA A 363 -9.95 19.60 -2.78
C ALA A 363 -8.86 18.93 -1.92
N LEU A 364 -8.93 17.61 -1.75
CA LEU A 364 -7.92 16.83 -1.03
C LEU A 364 -6.58 16.81 -1.79
N ARG A 365 -6.60 16.75 -3.12
CA ARG A 365 -5.41 16.78 -3.98
C ARG A 365 -4.70 18.12 -3.85
N ILE A 366 -5.42 19.24 -3.95
CA ILE A 366 -4.86 20.59 -3.77
C ILE A 366 -4.19 20.70 -2.39
N HIS A 367 -4.90 20.34 -1.32
CA HIS A 367 -4.36 20.35 0.03
C HIS A 367 -3.07 19.51 0.16
N SER A 368 -3.10 18.30 -0.39
CA SER A 368 -1.97 17.36 -0.34
C SER A 368 -0.76 17.84 -1.14
N MET A 369 -0.98 18.54 -2.26
CA MET A 369 0.05 19.16 -3.08
C MET A 369 0.65 20.40 -2.40
N GLU A 370 -0.20 21.21 -1.74
CA GLU A 370 0.24 22.36 -0.96
C GLU A 370 1.11 21.94 0.23
N PHE A 371 0.70 20.92 0.98
CA PHE A 371 1.52 20.34 2.05
C PHE A 371 2.91 19.96 1.54
N LEU A 372 2.97 19.19 0.44
CA LEU A 372 4.25 18.71 -0.11
C LEU A 372 5.12 19.87 -0.57
N LYS A 373 4.54 20.85 -1.28
CA LYS A 373 5.25 22.04 -1.75
C LYS A 373 5.82 22.85 -0.59
N ASN A 374 5.03 23.08 0.46
CA ASN A 374 5.46 23.84 1.64
C ASN A 374 6.57 23.10 2.40
N ALA A 375 6.43 21.79 2.59
CA ALA A 375 7.45 20.95 3.23
C ALA A 375 8.80 21.00 2.49
N ILE A 376 8.76 20.93 1.16
CA ILE A 376 9.96 21.03 0.29
C ILE A 376 10.61 22.42 0.40
N GLN A 377 9.81 23.49 0.41
CA GLN A 377 10.30 24.86 0.54
C GLN A 377 10.96 25.11 1.90
N GLN A 378 10.36 24.61 2.99
CA GLN A 378 10.92 24.71 4.34
C GLN A 378 12.32 24.06 4.42
N CYS A 379 12.47 22.85 3.87
CA CYS A 379 13.77 22.19 3.79
C CYS A 379 14.80 23.01 3.00
N THR A 380 14.38 23.70 1.93
CA THR A 380 15.28 24.53 1.13
C THR A 380 15.74 25.79 1.88
N SER A 381 14.86 26.42 2.67
CA SER A 381 15.19 27.60 3.45
C SER A 381 16.15 27.30 4.61
N ALA A 382 16.01 26.14 5.24
CA ALA A 382 16.92 25.71 6.32
C ALA A 382 18.37 25.57 5.81
N THR A 383 18.57 25.14 4.57
CA THR A 383 19.90 24.97 3.95
C THR A 383 20.60 26.29 3.63
N ARG A 384 19.89 27.44 3.58
CA ARG A 384 20.48 28.76 3.25
C ARG A 384 20.94 29.56 4.48
N HIS A 385 20.60 29.11 5.69
CA HIS A 385 20.87 29.82 6.94
C HIS A 385 21.67 28.99 7.95
N GLY A 386 22.18 27.82 7.54
CA GLY A 386 22.99 26.91 8.35
C GLY A 386 24.46 26.94 8.00
#